data_AF-A0A353NB42-F1
#
_entry.id   AF-A0A353NB42-F1
#
_cell.length_a   1.000
_cell.length_b   1.000
_cell.length_c   1.000
_cell.angle_alpha   90.00
_cell.angle_beta   90.00
_cell.angle_gamma   90.00
#
_symmetry.space_group_name_H-M   'P 1'
#
loop_
_entity.id
_entity.type
_entity.pdbx_description
1 polymer ?
#
loop_
_entity_poly.entity_id
_entity_poly.type
_entity_poly.pdbx_seq_one_letter_code
_entity_poly.pdbx_strand_id
1 'polypeptide(L)'
;DGRIRVAMGAPQIPSMLVPNAPLAGMGFTEGMIYDAGYNQRFLLRSYHPGKEAARLYAEHTLAEGCSDATVVDFRDRQDLAAAINEVFRRYNSPFAEQELHAGEISRSCPATDHAQYVFAGTLLSRIPTPQGIFAMWVMNYLFAFDAPRTEAADALAVTRRLADSLHVTPEWARMNGGLQGRVSEIVAETGTAIAKTVSDGYWQAQRTREKGLEGYGKAIRGVEEVIDPLTGRKIEIVSGANHAWIDPRGRVVGTDTDTQPGIDFRQLFSADR
;
A
#
# COMPACT_ATOMS: atom_id res chain seq x y z
N ASP A 1 -24.04 11.67 6.73
CA ASP A 1 -24.05 12.63 5.60
C ASP A 1 -23.39 12.09 4.34
N GLY A 2 -22.81 10.86 4.35
CA GLY A 2 -22.31 10.18 3.15
C GLY A 2 -20.92 10.63 2.70
N ARG A 3 -20.24 11.48 3.48
CA ARG A 3 -18.93 12.06 3.13
C ARG A 3 -17.75 11.12 3.39
N ILE A 4 -17.88 10.25 4.41
CA ILE A 4 -16.90 9.21 4.74
C ILE A 4 -17.43 7.86 4.28
N ARG A 5 -16.64 7.15 3.51
CA ARG A 5 -16.85 5.75 3.16
C ARG A 5 -15.73 4.92 3.75
N VAL A 6 -16.09 3.88 4.49
CA VAL A 6 -15.15 2.85 4.96
C VAL A 6 -15.66 1.49 4.48
N ALA A 7 -14.77 0.64 3.98
CA ALA A 7 -15.11 -0.69 3.49
C ALA A 7 -14.20 -1.76 4.12
N MET A 8 -14.81 -2.89 4.46
CA MET A 8 -14.16 -4.16 4.79
C MET A 8 -14.76 -5.24 3.91
N GLY A 9 -13.94 -5.88 3.09
CA GLY A 9 -14.39 -6.84 2.08
C GLY A 9 -15.12 -6.19 0.90
N ALA A 10 -15.40 -7.00 -0.11
CA ALA A 10 -16.16 -6.60 -1.30
C ALA A 10 -17.06 -7.77 -1.75
N PRO A 11 -18.23 -7.96 -1.12
CA PRO A 11 -19.11 -9.11 -1.42
C PRO A 11 -19.62 -9.13 -2.87
N GLN A 12 -19.58 -7.99 -3.56
CA GLN A 12 -19.90 -7.88 -4.97
C GLN A 12 -18.84 -8.46 -5.91
N ILE A 13 -17.63 -8.72 -5.40
CA ILE A 13 -16.52 -9.27 -6.17
C ILE A 13 -16.58 -10.80 -6.04
N PRO A 14 -16.92 -11.52 -7.13
CA PRO A 14 -17.02 -12.98 -7.10
C PRO A 14 -15.64 -13.62 -6.96
N SER A 15 -15.61 -14.90 -6.59
CA SER A 15 -14.41 -15.71 -6.76
C SER A 15 -14.03 -15.80 -8.24
N MET A 16 -12.72 -15.81 -8.51
CA MET A 16 -12.21 -15.82 -9.87
C MET A 16 -11.53 -17.13 -10.22
N LEU A 17 -11.62 -17.49 -11.49
CA LEU A 17 -10.91 -18.60 -12.09
C LEU A 17 -9.87 -18.07 -13.08
N VAL A 18 -8.62 -18.50 -12.96
CA VAL A 18 -7.56 -18.10 -13.89
C VAL A 18 -7.81 -18.79 -15.24
N PRO A 19 -7.85 -18.06 -16.35
CA PRO A 19 -7.99 -18.64 -17.68
C PRO A 19 -6.92 -19.70 -17.95
N ASN A 20 -7.31 -20.82 -18.55
CA ASN A 20 -6.40 -21.91 -18.91
C ASN A 20 -6.79 -22.54 -20.26
N ALA A 21 -5.89 -23.36 -20.82
CA ALA A 21 -6.09 -23.97 -22.14
C ALA A 21 -7.34 -24.87 -22.22
N PRO A 22 -7.65 -25.72 -21.21
CA PRO A 22 -8.91 -26.47 -21.20
C PRO A 22 -10.17 -25.59 -21.30
N LEU A 23 -10.25 -24.51 -20.52
CA LEU A 23 -11.38 -23.58 -20.55
C LEU A 23 -11.47 -22.85 -21.89
N ALA A 24 -10.34 -22.39 -22.44
CA ALA A 24 -10.29 -21.75 -23.74
C ALA A 24 -10.74 -22.70 -24.87
N GLY A 25 -10.34 -23.98 -24.81
CA GLY A 25 -10.79 -25.02 -25.75
C GLY A 25 -12.30 -25.29 -25.69
N MET A 26 -12.95 -25.00 -24.56
CA MET A 26 -14.40 -25.04 -24.40
C MET A 26 -15.09 -23.71 -24.78
N GLY A 27 -14.34 -22.72 -25.30
CA GLY A 27 -14.86 -21.43 -25.75
C GLY A 27 -14.99 -20.37 -24.67
N PHE A 28 -14.50 -20.61 -23.45
CA PHE A 28 -14.52 -19.61 -22.38
C PHE A 28 -13.38 -18.61 -22.52
N THR A 29 -13.68 -17.32 -22.38
CA THR A 29 -12.69 -16.23 -22.37
C THR A 29 -12.78 -15.39 -21.10
N GLU A 30 -11.77 -14.55 -20.88
CA GLU A 30 -11.75 -13.60 -19.77
C GLU A 30 -13.00 -12.69 -19.76
N GLY A 31 -13.54 -12.42 -18.58
CA GLY A 31 -14.79 -11.69 -18.36
C GLY A 31 -16.06 -12.55 -18.33
N MET A 32 -16.00 -13.82 -18.78
CA MET A 32 -17.15 -14.73 -18.72
C MET A 32 -17.34 -15.33 -17.32
N ILE A 33 -18.58 -15.71 -17.01
CA ILE A 33 -18.88 -16.52 -15.82
C ILE A 33 -18.81 -18.00 -16.20
N TYR A 34 -17.97 -18.76 -15.49
CA TYR A 34 -17.94 -20.22 -15.54
C TYR A 34 -18.75 -20.79 -14.38
N ASP A 35 -19.70 -21.67 -14.70
CA ASP A 35 -20.51 -22.40 -13.74
C ASP A 35 -19.93 -23.81 -13.58
N ALA A 36 -19.38 -24.11 -12.40
CA ALA A 36 -18.81 -25.41 -12.08
C ALA A 36 -19.83 -26.40 -11.51
N GLY A 37 -21.12 -26.02 -11.47
CA GLY A 37 -22.16 -26.75 -10.75
C GLY A 37 -22.12 -26.51 -9.23
N TYR A 38 -23.05 -27.12 -8.49
CA TYR A 38 -23.12 -27.02 -7.02
C TYR A 38 -23.15 -25.58 -6.47
N ASN A 39 -23.79 -24.65 -7.19
CA ASN A 39 -23.82 -23.21 -6.90
C ASN A 39 -22.44 -22.53 -6.87
N GLN A 40 -21.42 -23.12 -7.49
CA GLN A 40 -20.10 -22.51 -7.63
C GLN A 40 -19.98 -21.81 -8.99
N ARG A 41 -19.95 -20.49 -8.96
CA ARG A 41 -19.79 -19.64 -10.14
C ARG A 41 -18.52 -18.82 -10.00
N PHE A 42 -17.71 -18.83 -11.06
CA PHE A 42 -16.43 -18.13 -11.09
C PHE A 42 -16.40 -17.12 -12.23
N LEU A 43 -15.87 -15.93 -11.95
CA LEU A 43 -15.51 -15.00 -13.03
C LEU A 43 -14.16 -15.44 -13.62
N LEU A 44 -14.09 -15.70 -14.92
CA LEU A 44 -12.82 -15.92 -15.59
C LEU A 44 -12.04 -14.62 -15.63
N ARG A 45 -10.93 -14.57 -14.90
CA ARG A 45 -10.09 -13.39 -14.81
C ARG A 45 -8.65 -13.77 -14.49
N SER A 46 -7.73 -13.16 -15.22
CA SER A 46 -6.31 -13.24 -14.96
C SER A 46 -6.02 -12.83 -13.51
N TYR A 47 -5.04 -13.48 -12.90
CA TYR A 47 -4.70 -13.22 -11.51
C TYR A 47 -4.11 -11.82 -11.33
N HIS A 48 -4.66 -11.07 -10.37
CA HIS A 48 -4.12 -9.78 -9.94
C HIS A 48 -3.55 -9.89 -8.52
N PRO A 49 -2.22 -9.71 -8.34
CA PRO A 49 -1.62 -9.63 -7.01
C PRO A 49 -2.18 -8.47 -6.19
N GLY A 50 -2.10 -8.54 -4.86
CA GLY A 50 -2.73 -7.59 -3.95
C GLY A 50 -2.46 -6.12 -4.26
N LYS A 51 -1.23 -5.77 -4.65
CA LYS A 51 -0.89 -4.40 -5.10
C LYS A 51 -1.75 -3.95 -6.28
N GLU A 52 -1.83 -4.76 -7.33
CA GLU A 52 -2.63 -4.44 -8.51
C GLU A 52 -4.15 -4.46 -8.21
N ALA A 53 -4.59 -5.41 -7.37
CA ALA A 53 -5.98 -5.47 -6.93
C ALA A 53 -6.41 -4.22 -6.14
N ALA A 54 -5.53 -3.67 -5.28
CA ALA A 54 -5.79 -2.44 -4.54
C ALA A 54 -5.98 -1.24 -5.48
N ARG A 55 -5.13 -1.14 -6.52
CA ARG A 55 -5.24 -0.11 -7.57
C ARG A 55 -6.57 -0.22 -8.31
N LEU A 56 -6.90 -1.41 -8.81
CA LEU A 56 -8.15 -1.67 -9.54
C LEU A 56 -9.38 -1.36 -8.67
N TYR A 57 -9.37 -1.74 -7.39
CA TYR A 57 -10.48 -1.43 -6.49
C TYR A 57 -10.62 0.08 -6.31
N ALA A 58 -9.52 0.80 -6.10
CA ALA A 58 -9.53 2.24 -5.97
C ALA A 58 -10.09 2.92 -7.24
N GLU A 59 -9.62 2.51 -8.42
CA GLU A 59 -10.03 3.07 -9.72
C GLU A 59 -11.47 2.77 -10.12
N HIS A 60 -12.03 1.64 -9.69
CA HIS A 60 -13.38 1.26 -10.09
C HIS A 60 -14.45 1.51 -9.03
N THR A 61 -14.07 1.51 -7.75
CA THR A 61 -15.04 1.60 -6.64
C THR A 61 -14.96 2.93 -5.90
N LEU A 62 -13.77 3.53 -5.82
CA LEU A 62 -13.54 4.82 -5.15
C LEU A 62 -13.32 5.97 -6.13
N ALA A 63 -13.41 5.75 -7.45
CA ALA A 63 -13.25 6.84 -8.41
C ALA A 63 -14.48 7.77 -8.49
N GLU A 64 -15.64 7.32 -8.00
CA GLU A 64 -16.83 8.16 -7.90
C GLU A 64 -16.55 9.35 -6.98
N GLY A 65 -16.45 10.56 -7.55
CA GLY A 65 -16.11 11.77 -6.82
C GLY A 65 -14.61 12.11 -6.75
N CYS A 66 -13.74 11.36 -7.44
CA CYS A 66 -12.29 11.57 -7.46
C CYS A 66 -11.70 11.37 -8.87
N SER A 67 -12.18 12.17 -9.84
CA SER A 67 -11.72 12.06 -11.23
C SER A 67 -10.28 12.54 -11.46
N ASP A 68 -9.73 13.34 -10.55
CA ASP A 68 -8.38 13.90 -10.56
C ASP A 68 -7.45 13.20 -9.55
N ALA A 69 -7.75 11.93 -9.23
CA ALA A 69 -6.98 11.13 -8.29
C ALA A 69 -5.48 11.14 -8.64
N THR A 70 -4.66 11.52 -7.66
CA THR A 70 -3.20 11.44 -7.73
C THR A 70 -2.72 10.38 -6.75
N VAL A 71 -1.89 9.46 -7.24
CA VAL A 71 -1.28 8.43 -6.39
C VAL A 71 -0.24 9.10 -5.50
N VAL A 72 -0.43 9.00 -4.19
CA VAL A 72 0.51 9.48 -3.17
C VAL A 72 1.53 8.40 -2.84
N ASP A 73 1.09 7.16 -2.78
CA ASP A 73 1.93 6.02 -2.47
C ASP A 73 1.32 4.73 -3.03
N PHE A 74 2.18 3.78 -3.43
CA PHE A 74 1.76 2.53 -4.05
C PHE A 74 2.77 1.42 -3.79
N ARG A 75 2.46 0.55 -2.84
CA ARG A 75 3.40 -0.43 -2.29
C ARG A 75 2.90 -1.85 -2.41
N ASP A 76 3.86 -2.73 -2.65
CA ASP A 76 3.69 -4.15 -2.42
C ASP A 76 3.87 -4.43 -0.93
N ARG A 77 3.07 -5.32 -0.37
CA ARG A 77 3.10 -5.72 1.04
C ARG A 77 3.38 -7.21 1.22
N GLN A 78 4.31 -7.75 0.41
CA GLN A 78 4.83 -9.11 0.58
C GLN A 78 5.48 -9.30 1.95
N ASP A 79 5.94 -8.25 2.64
CA ASP A 79 6.40 -8.32 4.03
C ASP A 79 5.32 -8.90 4.95
N LEU A 80 4.08 -8.45 4.78
CA LEU A 80 2.92 -8.94 5.52
C LEU A 80 2.47 -10.31 5.00
N ALA A 81 2.43 -10.48 3.68
CA ALA A 81 1.99 -11.73 3.08
C ALA A 81 2.96 -12.88 3.37
N ALA A 82 4.26 -12.62 3.55
CA ALA A 82 5.28 -13.63 3.81
C ALA A 82 5.01 -14.44 5.08
N ALA A 83 4.57 -13.80 6.16
CA ALA A 83 4.24 -14.48 7.42
C ALA A 83 3.08 -15.46 7.23
N ILE A 84 2.04 -15.05 6.49
CA ILE A 84 0.86 -15.86 6.19
C ILE A 84 1.22 -16.98 5.20
N ASN A 85 2.05 -16.68 4.20
CA ASN A 85 2.51 -17.66 3.22
C ASN A 85 3.40 -18.73 3.84
N GLU A 86 4.20 -18.39 4.84
CA GLU A 86 4.98 -19.38 5.59
C GLU A 86 4.08 -20.38 6.30
N VAL A 87 2.98 -19.88 6.85
CA VAL A 87 1.96 -20.74 7.44
C VAL A 87 1.30 -21.61 6.38
N PHE A 88 0.86 -21.05 5.26
CA PHE A 88 0.27 -21.84 4.17
C PHE A 88 1.22 -22.91 3.67
N ARG A 89 2.53 -22.62 3.55
CA ARG A 89 3.55 -23.62 3.23
C ARG A 89 3.62 -24.74 4.27
N ARG A 90 3.56 -24.41 5.56
CA ARG A 90 3.62 -25.40 6.65
C ARG A 90 2.41 -26.34 6.67
N TYR A 91 1.23 -25.82 6.35
CA TYR A 91 -0.03 -26.58 6.35
C TYR A 91 -0.51 -26.92 4.94
N ASN A 92 0.37 -26.80 3.94
CA ASN A 92 0.01 -26.98 2.55
C ASN A 92 -0.40 -28.43 2.33
N SER A 93 -1.46 -28.63 1.55
CA SER A 93 -1.90 -29.95 1.16
C SER A 93 -1.17 -30.36 -0.12
N PRO A 94 -0.81 -31.65 -0.31
CA PRO A 94 -0.30 -32.12 -1.61
C PRO A 94 -1.30 -31.92 -2.75
N PHE A 95 -2.57 -31.61 -2.42
CA PHE A 95 -3.65 -31.43 -3.38
C PHE A 95 -3.95 -29.95 -3.71
N ALA A 96 -3.39 -28.98 -2.97
CA ALA A 96 -3.62 -27.56 -3.23
C ALA A 96 -2.47 -26.72 -2.67
N GLU A 97 -1.93 -25.83 -3.49
CA GLU A 97 -0.97 -24.80 -3.10
C GLU A 97 -1.70 -23.46 -2.91
N GLN A 98 -1.41 -22.77 -1.81
CA GLN A 98 -1.97 -21.45 -1.51
C GLN A 98 -0.89 -20.38 -1.37
N GLU A 99 -1.14 -19.22 -1.96
CA GLU A 99 -0.24 -18.07 -1.95
C GLU A 99 -1.04 -16.78 -1.83
N LEU A 100 -0.79 -16.00 -0.78
CA LEU A 100 -1.33 -14.66 -0.58
C LEU A 100 -0.36 -13.63 -1.15
N HIS A 101 -0.88 -12.67 -1.91
CA HIS A 101 -0.16 -11.43 -2.23
C HIS A 101 -0.92 -10.25 -1.66
N ALA A 102 -0.21 -9.31 -1.03
CA ALA A 102 -0.81 -8.11 -0.46
C ALA A 102 -0.19 -6.84 -1.04
N GLY A 103 -0.96 -5.75 -1.04
CA GLY A 103 -0.46 -4.44 -1.41
C GLY A 103 -1.42 -3.33 -1.01
N GLU A 104 -0.94 -2.11 -1.14
CA GLU A 104 -1.68 -0.91 -0.74
C GLU A 104 -1.47 0.25 -1.70
N ILE A 105 -2.47 1.12 -1.79
CA ILE A 105 -2.42 2.38 -2.54
C ILE A 105 -3.04 3.49 -1.69
N SER A 106 -2.36 4.64 -1.66
CA SER A 106 -2.90 5.89 -1.12
C SER A 106 -3.06 6.87 -2.26
N ARG A 107 -4.20 7.56 -2.33
CA ARG A 107 -4.47 8.59 -3.32
C ARG A 107 -4.98 9.86 -2.67
N SER A 108 -4.82 10.98 -3.36
CA SER A 108 -5.51 12.22 -3.05
C SER A 108 -6.34 12.71 -4.21
N CYS A 109 -7.45 13.36 -3.89
CA CYS A 109 -8.38 13.95 -4.85
C CYS A 109 -8.36 15.48 -4.64
N PRO A 110 -7.51 16.24 -5.37
CA PRO A 110 -7.41 17.68 -5.17
C PRO A 110 -8.73 18.43 -5.33
N ALA A 111 -9.57 18.06 -6.31
CA ALA A 111 -10.82 18.74 -6.61
C ALA A 111 -11.87 18.64 -5.49
N THR A 112 -11.86 17.53 -4.76
CA THR A 112 -12.80 17.28 -3.64
C THR A 112 -12.16 17.40 -2.27
N ASP A 113 -10.85 17.64 -2.22
CA ASP A 113 -10.01 17.55 -1.02
C ASP A 113 -10.21 16.25 -0.21
N HIS A 114 -10.32 15.13 -0.94
CA HIS A 114 -10.43 13.81 -0.34
C HIS A 114 -9.08 13.09 -0.27
N ALA A 115 -8.96 12.22 0.72
CA ALA A 115 -7.91 11.23 0.84
C ALA A 115 -8.50 9.84 0.74
N GLN A 116 -7.84 8.98 -0.02
CA GLN A 116 -8.27 7.61 -0.26
C GLN A 116 -7.15 6.65 0.07
N TYR A 117 -7.53 5.50 0.60
CA TYR A 117 -6.61 4.42 0.92
C TYR A 117 -7.28 3.09 0.63
N VAL A 118 -6.52 2.17 0.05
CA VAL A 118 -6.94 0.78 -0.15
C VAL A 118 -5.78 -0.15 0.19
N PHE A 119 -6.04 -1.11 1.05
CA PHE A 119 -5.26 -2.32 1.23
C PHE A 119 -6.02 -3.49 0.62
N ALA A 120 -5.33 -4.30 -0.19
CA ALA A 120 -5.90 -5.53 -0.73
C ALA A 120 -4.93 -6.71 -0.57
N GLY A 121 -5.47 -7.86 -0.20
CA GLY A 121 -4.82 -9.16 -0.16
C GLY A 121 -5.58 -10.16 -1.00
N THR A 122 -4.92 -10.70 -2.03
CA THR A 122 -5.49 -11.70 -2.95
C THR A 122 -4.87 -13.07 -2.67
N LEU A 123 -5.72 -14.06 -2.43
CA LEU A 123 -5.33 -15.44 -2.18
C LEU A 123 -5.47 -16.23 -3.47
N LEU A 124 -4.35 -16.72 -3.99
CA LEU A 124 -4.29 -17.62 -5.13
C LEU A 124 -4.20 -19.07 -4.64
N SER A 125 -5.10 -19.92 -5.11
CA SER A 125 -5.10 -21.36 -4.87
C SER A 125 -4.86 -22.10 -6.17
N ARG A 126 -3.82 -22.93 -6.22
CA ARG A 126 -3.47 -23.77 -7.37
C ARG A 126 -3.69 -25.23 -7.01
N ILE A 127 -4.53 -25.91 -7.76
CA ILE A 127 -4.90 -27.31 -7.58
C ILE A 127 -4.38 -28.08 -8.79
N PRO A 128 -3.38 -28.95 -8.63
CA PRO A 128 -2.97 -29.86 -9.70
C PRO A 128 -4.11 -30.82 -10.05
N THR A 129 -4.43 -30.95 -11.34
CA THR A 129 -5.41 -31.90 -11.86
C THR A 129 -4.78 -32.73 -12.99
N PRO A 130 -5.36 -33.88 -13.37
CA PRO A 130 -4.87 -34.65 -14.52
C PRO A 130 -4.88 -33.84 -15.84
N GLN A 131 -5.69 -32.78 -15.93
CA GLN A 131 -5.83 -31.93 -17.12
C GLN A 131 -4.97 -30.66 -17.06
N GLY A 132 -4.14 -30.49 -16.02
CA GLY A 132 -3.26 -29.33 -15.85
C GLY A 132 -3.42 -28.68 -14.47
N ILE A 133 -3.19 -27.37 -14.37
CA ILE A 133 -3.36 -26.65 -13.11
C ILE A 133 -4.69 -25.90 -13.15
N PHE A 134 -5.55 -26.21 -12.19
CA PHE A 134 -6.74 -25.41 -11.89
C PHE A 134 -6.33 -24.33 -10.88
N ALA A 135 -6.36 -23.07 -11.29
CA ALA A 135 -5.97 -21.95 -10.43
C ALA A 135 -7.14 -21.00 -10.22
N MET A 136 -7.50 -20.76 -8.97
CA MET A 136 -8.57 -19.84 -8.58
C MET A 136 -8.04 -18.80 -7.61
N TRP A 137 -8.63 -17.62 -7.59
CA TRP A 137 -8.23 -16.58 -6.66
C TRP A 137 -9.41 -15.78 -6.12
N VAL A 138 -9.21 -15.23 -4.93
CA VAL A 138 -10.21 -14.44 -4.20
C VAL A 138 -9.55 -13.24 -3.55
N MET A 139 -10.29 -12.14 -3.43
CA MET A 139 -9.86 -10.96 -2.67
C MET A 139 -10.42 -11.04 -1.25
N ASN A 140 -9.77 -11.84 -0.41
CA ASN A 140 -10.22 -12.14 0.96
C ASN A 140 -9.95 -11.00 1.94
N TYR A 141 -8.92 -10.20 1.69
CA TYR A 141 -8.57 -9.09 2.57
C TYR A 141 -8.73 -7.80 1.78
N LEU A 142 -9.69 -6.97 2.17
CA LEU A 142 -9.87 -5.67 1.56
C LEU A 142 -10.26 -4.70 2.66
N PHE A 143 -9.48 -3.63 2.79
CA PHE A 143 -9.76 -2.54 3.72
C PHE A 143 -9.56 -1.24 2.98
N ALA A 144 -10.56 -0.37 2.98
CA ALA A 144 -10.48 0.87 2.26
C ALA A 144 -11.20 1.99 2.99
N PHE A 145 -10.78 3.22 2.70
CA PHE A 145 -11.58 4.40 2.99
C PHE A 145 -11.47 5.45 1.88
N ASP A 146 -12.49 6.30 1.84
CA ASP A 146 -12.54 7.57 1.14
C ASP A 146 -13.17 8.58 2.09
N ALA A 147 -12.48 9.67 2.37
CA ALA A 147 -12.92 10.68 3.32
C ALA A 147 -12.35 12.06 2.97
N PRO A 148 -13.00 13.16 3.41
CA PRO A 148 -12.38 14.47 3.43
C PRO A 148 -11.02 14.42 4.13
N ARG A 149 -10.05 15.17 3.63
CA ARG A 149 -8.67 15.16 4.17
C ARG A 149 -8.63 15.44 5.67
N THR A 150 -9.51 16.32 6.15
CA THR A 150 -9.63 16.68 7.58
C THR A 150 -10.10 15.53 8.46
N GLU A 151 -10.80 14.54 7.89
CA GLU A 151 -11.39 13.39 8.59
C GLU A 151 -10.65 12.08 8.28
N ALA A 152 -9.63 12.12 7.42
CA ALA A 152 -8.92 10.94 6.96
C ALA A 152 -8.23 10.17 8.11
N ALA A 153 -7.82 10.87 9.17
CA ALA A 153 -7.27 10.24 10.37
C ALA A 153 -8.32 9.39 11.11
N ASP A 154 -9.54 9.90 11.24
CA ASP A 154 -10.65 9.20 11.88
C ASP A 154 -11.12 8.03 11.00
N ALA A 155 -11.23 8.25 9.70
CA ALA A 155 -11.57 7.19 8.74
C ALA A 155 -10.54 6.05 8.80
N LEU A 156 -9.24 6.38 8.82
CA LEU A 156 -8.18 5.39 9.00
C LEU A 156 -8.29 4.65 10.33
N ALA A 157 -8.60 5.34 11.43
CA ALA A 157 -8.77 4.70 12.73
C ALA A 157 -9.91 3.68 12.71
N VAL A 158 -11.03 3.99 12.03
CA VAL A 158 -12.13 3.05 11.81
C VAL A 158 -11.70 1.89 10.92
N THR A 159 -11.04 2.15 9.79
CA THR A 159 -10.53 1.09 8.89
C THR A 159 -9.58 0.15 9.61
N ARG A 160 -8.66 0.69 10.43
CA ARG A 160 -7.76 -0.09 11.27
C ARG A 160 -8.53 -0.95 12.27
N ARG A 161 -9.57 -0.40 12.92
CA ARG A 161 -10.38 -1.15 13.89
C ARG A 161 -11.14 -2.30 13.22
N LEU A 162 -11.60 -2.11 11.97
CA LEU A 162 -12.19 -3.18 11.18
C LEU A 162 -11.16 -4.27 10.87
N ALA A 163 -9.95 -3.90 10.45
CA ALA A 163 -8.87 -4.86 10.22
C ALA A 163 -8.49 -5.64 11.49
N ASP A 164 -8.42 -4.96 12.63
CA ASP A 164 -8.15 -5.55 13.94
C ASP A 164 -9.27 -6.49 14.41
N SER A 165 -10.51 -6.26 13.96
CA SER A 165 -11.65 -7.13 14.25
C SER A 165 -11.68 -8.42 13.42
N LEU A 166 -10.82 -8.57 12.43
CA LEU A 166 -10.77 -9.77 11.59
C LEU A 166 -10.31 -10.98 12.41
N HIS A 167 -11.25 -11.88 12.68
CA HIS A 167 -11.00 -13.17 13.31
C HIS A 167 -11.50 -14.26 12.38
N VAL A 168 -10.59 -15.09 11.84
CA VAL A 168 -11.00 -16.29 11.11
C VAL A 168 -11.29 -17.41 12.09
N THR A 169 -12.49 -17.96 11.95
CA THR A 169 -12.92 -19.12 12.71
C THR A 169 -12.36 -20.41 12.10
N PRO A 170 -12.14 -21.46 12.89
CA PRO A 170 -11.81 -22.79 12.38
C PRO A 170 -12.81 -23.25 11.29
N GLU A 171 -14.09 -22.93 11.45
CA GLU A 171 -15.16 -23.25 10.50
C GLU A 171 -14.90 -22.64 9.11
N TRP A 172 -14.54 -21.36 9.03
CA TRP A 172 -14.20 -20.69 7.77
C TRP A 172 -12.95 -21.30 7.13
N ALA A 173 -11.95 -21.64 7.95
CA ALA A 173 -10.72 -22.24 7.49
C ALA A 173 -10.93 -23.63 6.87
N ARG A 174 -11.81 -24.45 7.46
CA ARG A 174 -12.21 -25.75 6.90
C ARG A 174 -12.95 -25.60 5.57
N MET A 175 -13.79 -24.57 5.42
CA MET A 175 -14.54 -24.32 4.18
C MET A 175 -13.66 -23.86 3.01
N ASN A 176 -12.47 -23.31 3.28
CA ASN A 176 -11.50 -22.89 2.25
C ASN A 176 -10.48 -24.01 1.88
N GLY A 177 -10.78 -25.27 2.20
CA GLY A 177 -10.30 -26.42 1.43
C GLY A 177 -8.84 -26.88 1.58
N GLY A 178 -8.05 -26.35 2.53
CA GLY A 178 -6.66 -26.80 2.71
C GLY A 178 -6.09 -26.66 4.12
N LEU A 179 -6.70 -25.87 5.00
CA LEU A 179 -6.09 -25.46 6.26
C LEU A 179 -6.54 -26.35 7.44
N GLN A 180 -6.19 -27.65 7.41
CA GLN A 180 -6.43 -28.54 8.56
C GLN A 180 -5.33 -28.39 9.61
N GLY A 181 -5.59 -27.57 10.63
CA GLY A 181 -4.80 -27.48 11.86
C GLY A 181 -4.31 -26.07 12.20
N ARG A 182 -4.69 -25.56 13.38
CA ARG A 182 -4.22 -24.29 14.02
C ARG A 182 -4.47 -22.96 13.26
N VAL A 183 -5.48 -22.89 12.39
CA VAL A 183 -5.81 -21.69 11.60
C VAL A 183 -6.29 -20.49 12.42
N SER A 184 -6.88 -20.73 13.59
CA SER A 184 -7.33 -19.65 14.47
C SER A 184 -6.19 -18.80 15.03
N GLU A 185 -5.01 -19.41 15.26
CA GLU A 185 -3.82 -18.73 15.76
C GLU A 185 -3.19 -17.87 14.64
N ILE A 186 -3.16 -18.44 13.43
CA ILE A 186 -2.60 -17.84 12.21
C ILE A 186 -3.29 -16.52 11.85
N VAL A 187 -4.61 -16.45 12.00
CA VAL A 187 -5.38 -15.29 11.52
C VAL A 187 -5.66 -14.25 12.59
N ALA A 188 -5.69 -14.64 13.88
CA ALA A 188 -5.73 -13.65 14.96
C ALA A 188 -4.48 -12.73 14.92
N GLU A 189 -3.30 -13.31 14.65
CA GLU A 189 -2.07 -12.54 14.40
C GLU A 189 -2.15 -11.73 13.09
N THR A 190 -2.81 -12.27 12.07
CA THR A 190 -3.00 -11.62 10.76
C THR A 190 -3.83 -10.34 10.88
N GLY A 191 -4.94 -10.34 11.62
CA GLY A 191 -5.79 -9.15 11.82
C GLY A 191 -5.00 -8.00 12.43
N THR A 192 -4.22 -8.28 13.48
CA THR A 192 -3.34 -7.30 14.13
C THR A 192 -2.25 -6.79 13.19
N ALA A 193 -1.61 -7.69 12.42
CA ALA A 193 -0.55 -7.33 11.47
C ALA A 193 -1.08 -6.50 10.28
N ILE A 194 -2.27 -6.81 9.76
CA ILE A 194 -2.97 -5.99 8.77
C ILE A 194 -3.36 -4.64 9.37
N ALA A 195 -3.91 -4.59 10.58
CA ALA A 195 -4.28 -3.34 11.24
C ALA A 195 -3.08 -2.40 11.41
N LYS A 196 -1.94 -2.94 11.85
CA LYS A 196 -0.67 -2.20 11.93
C LYS A 196 -0.23 -1.70 10.54
N THR A 197 -0.30 -2.58 9.54
CA THR A 197 0.03 -2.29 8.14
C THR A 197 -0.80 -1.15 7.59
N VAL A 198 -2.12 -1.18 7.78
CA VAL A 198 -3.05 -0.14 7.34
C VAL A 198 -2.70 1.21 7.96
N SER A 199 -2.44 1.21 9.27
CA SER A 199 -2.05 2.42 10.01
C SER A 199 -0.71 2.99 9.54
N ASP A 200 0.34 2.16 9.50
CA ASP A 200 1.68 2.60 9.11
C ASP A 200 1.74 2.99 7.64
N GLY A 201 1.02 2.25 6.80
CA GLY A 201 0.91 2.45 5.37
C GLY A 201 0.52 3.89 5.03
N TYR A 202 -0.65 4.31 5.52
CA TYR A 202 -1.16 5.65 5.30
C TYR A 202 -0.26 6.74 5.89
N TRP A 203 0.18 6.60 7.15
CA TRP A 203 0.99 7.65 7.79
C TRP A 203 2.39 7.79 7.19
N GLN A 204 2.95 6.74 6.61
CA GLN A 204 4.19 6.84 5.84
C GLN A 204 3.95 7.60 4.53
N ALA A 205 2.85 7.34 3.82
CA ALA A 205 2.48 8.06 2.61
C ALA A 205 2.31 9.57 2.86
N GLN A 206 1.65 9.96 3.96
CA GLN A 206 1.50 11.37 4.34
C GLN A 206 2.85 12.03 4.63
N ARG A 207 3.72 11.38 5.41
CA ARG A 207 5.06 11.91 5.73
C ARG A 207 5.94 12.08 4.50
N THR A 208 5.90 11.16 3.54
CA THR A 208 6.63 11.28 2.27
C THR A 208 6.12 12.46 1.45
N ARG A 209 4.80 12.68 1.42
CA ARG A 209 4.18 13.83 0.76
C ARG A 209 4.57 15.15 1.43
N GLU A 210 4.52 15.24 2.75
CA GLU A 210 4.92 16.43 3.50
C GLU A 210 6.39 16.77 3.26
N LYS A 211 7.29 15.79 3.31
CA LYS A 211 8.72 15.97 2.97
C LYS A 211 8.91 16.39 1.51
N GLY A 212 8.14 15.82 0.58
CA GLY A 212 8.17 16.19 -0.82
C GLY A 212 7.69 17.63 -1.05
N LEU A 213 6.64 18.07 -0.35
CA LEU A 213 6.14 19.44 -0.38
C LEU A 213 7.11 20.42 0.29
N GLU A 214 7.74 20.03 1.40
CA GLU A 214 8.78 20.82 2.06
C GLU A 214 10.01 20.96 1.14
N GLY A 215 10.47 19.86 0.55
CA GLY A 215 11.57 19.85 -0.42
C GLY A 215 11.24 20.66 -1.69
N TYR A 216 10.02 20.57 -2.21
CA TYR A 216 9.55 21.38 -3.32
C TYR A 216 9.43 22.87 -2.95
N GLY A 217 8.94 23.17 -1.75
CA GLY A 217 8.90 24.53 -1.21
C GLY A 217 10.30 25.12 -0.99
N LYS A 218 11.28 24.30 -0.59
CA LYS A 218 12.70 24.68 -0.53
C LYS A 218 13.29 24.89 -1.92
N ALA A 219 13.00 24.01 -2.88
CA ALA A 219 13.44 24.11 -4.27
C ALA A 219 12.85 25.33 -5.01
N ILE A 220 11.56 25.63 -4.84
CA ILE A 220 10.93 26.85 -5.38
C ILE A 220 11.53 28.11 -4.75
N ARG A 221 11.79 28.09 -3.44
CA ARG A 221 12.45 29.19 -2.73
C ARG A 221 13.95 29.28 -3.04
N GLY A 222 14.50 28.29 -3.74
CA GLY A 222 15.93 28.18 -4.04
C GLY A 222 16.77 28.20 -2.78
N VAL A 223 16.40 27.45 -1.73
CA VAL A 223 17.12 27.39 -0.46
C VAL A 223 17.50 25.97 -0.06
N GLU A 224 18.63 25.82 0.64
CA GLU A 224 19.12 24.58 1.25
C GLU A 224 19.53 24.80 2.72
N GLU A 225 19.55 23.74 3.54
CA GLU A 225 19.96 23.82 4.95
C GLU A 225 21.42 23.43 5.14
N VAL A 226 22.15 24.28 5.86
CA VAL A 226 23.53 24.03 6.30
C VAL A 226 23.65 24.13 7.82
N ILE A 227 24.62 23.41 8.39
CA ILE A 227 24.87 23.29 9.82
C ILE A 227 26.13 24.08 10.17
N ASP A 228 26.03 24.93 11.19
CA ASP A 228 27.18 25.56 11.83
C ASP A 228 27.86 24.56 12.78
N PRO A 229 29.08 24.08 12.50
CA PRO A 229 29.73 23.05 13.29
C PRO A 229 30.07 23.48 14.72
N LEU A 230 30.16 24.80 14.99
CA LEU A 230 30.47 25.32 16.32
C LEU A 230 29.26 25.36 17.25
N THR A 231 28.07 25.58 16.69
CA THR A 231 26.84 25.79 17.47
C THR A 231 25.79 24.70 17.28
N GLY A 232 25.95 23.85 16.26
CA GLY A 232 24.96 22.86 15.85
C GLY A 232 23.69 23.46 15.22
N ARG A 233 23.67 24.78 14.97
CA ARG A 233 22.49 25.48 14.46
C ARG A 233 22.32 25.21 12.97
N LYS A 234 21.09 24.88 12.56
CA LYS A 234 20.69 24.81 11.15
C LYS A 234 20.39 26.21 10.60
N ILE A 235 20.83 26.48 9.39
CA ILE A 235 20.75 27.78 8.72
C ILE A 235 20.29 27.54 7.29
N GLU A 236 19.24 28.24 6.86
CA GLU A 236 18.81 28.25 5.45
C GLU A 236 19.67 29.21 4.63
N ILE A 237 20.19 28.75 3.50
CA ILE A 237 20.96 29.55 2.54
C ILE A 237 20.37 29.42 1.14
N VAL A 238 20.65 30.37 0.26
CA VAL A 238 20.27 30.27 -1.16
C VAL A 238 21.04 29.10 -1.80
N SER A 239 20.32 28.18 -2.41
CA SER A 239 20.84 26.97 -3.06
C SER A 239 21.55 27.32 -4.36
N GLY A 240 22.64 26.61 -4.65
CA GLY A 240 23.48 26.81 -5.84
C GLY A 240 24.96 27.13 -5.57
N ALA A 241 25.38 27.27 -4.31
CA ALA A 241 26.78 27.42 -3.94
C ALA A 241 27.39 26.09 -3.50
N ASN A 242 28.61 25.77 -3.95
CA ASN A 242 29.31 24.53 -3.55
C ASN A 242 29.81 24.57 -2.10
N HIS A 243 30.06 25.78 -1.56
CA HIS A 243 30.57 26.01 -0.22
C HIS A 243 29.81 27.17 0.42
N ALA A 244 29.47 27.03 1.70
CA ALA A 244 28.78 28.06 2.47
C ALA A 244 29.63 28.47 3.68
N TRP A 245 29.62 29.76 3.99
CA TRP A 245 30.47 30.36 5.02
C TRP A 245 29.69 31.34 5.89
N ILE A 246 30.00 31.40 7.20
CA ILE A 246 29.41 32.36 8.14
C ILE A 246 30.49 33.17 8.86
N ASP A 247 30.27 34.47 9.05
CA ASP A 247 31.14 35.33 9.87
C ASP A 247 30.62 35.45 11.32
N PRO A 248 31.40 36.00 12.29
CA PRO A 248 30.97 36.15 13.68
C PRO A 248 29.77 37.09 13.87
N ARG A 249 29.43 37.89 12.86
CA ARG A 249 28.27 38.79 12.83
C ARG A 249 27.02 38.11 12.28
N GLY A 250 27.13 36.85 11.85
CA GLY A 250 26.01 36.04 11.35
C GLY A 250 25.71 36.22 9.87
N ARG A 251 26.58 36.89 9.09
CA ARG A 251 26.41 37.01 7.64
C ARG A 251 26.87 35.73 6.96
N VAL A 252 26.03 35.22 6.06
CA VAL A 252 26.26 33.98 5.31
C VAL A 252 26.58 34.28 3.85
N VAL A 253 27.58 33.61 3.30
CA VAL A 253 28.03 33.77 1.90
C VAL A 253 28.24 32.40 1.27
N GLY A 254 27.76 32.22 0.03
CA GLY A 254 28.01 31.05 -0.79
C GLY A 254 29.14 31.29 -1.80
N THR A 255 30.01 30.30 -2.02
CA THR A 255 31.07 30.31 -3.04
C THR A 255 31.09 29.01 -3.84
N ASP A 256 31.54 29.08 -5.09
CA ASP A 256 31.68 27.89 -5.95
C ASP A 256 32.97 27.11 -5.70
N THR A 257 33.96 27.75 -5.06
CA THR A 257 35.23 27.15 -4.67
C THR A 257 35.33 27.05 -3.14
N ASP A 258 36.26 26.22 -2.67
CA ASP A 258 36.61 26.06 -1.24
C ASP A 258 37.38 27.25 -0.65
N THR A 259 37.51 28.34 -1.42
CA THR A 259 38.26 29.52 -1.03
C THR A 259 37.47 30.33 -0.01
N GLN A 260 38.01 30.43 1.19
CA GLN A 260 37.43 31.19 2.30
C GLN A 260 37.26 32.69 1.90
N PRO A 261 36.04 33.27 1.99
CA PRO A 261 35.78 34.65 1.55
C PRO A 261 36.49 35.76 2.35
N GLY A 262 37.01 35.43 3.53
CA GLY A 262 37.73 36.35 4.41
C GLY A 262 38.15 35.66 5.71
N ILE A 263 39.09 36.27 6.43
CA ILE A 263 39.76 35.65 7.59
C ILE A 263 38.80 35.24 8.72
N ASP A 264 37.66 35.93 8.85
CA ASP A 264 36.68 35.69 9.92
C ASP A 264 35.58 34.69 9.52
N PHE A 265 35.55 34.22 8.27
CA PHE A 265 34.51 33.32 7.79
C PHE A 265 34.81 31.86 8.17
N ARG A 266 33.83 31.11 8.65
CA ARG A 266 33.96 29.67 8.88
C ARG A 266 33.02 28.88 7.99
N GLN A 267 33.44 27.68 7.59
CA GLN A 267 32.65 26.84 6.71
C GLN A 267 31.44 26.24 7.44
N LEU A 268 30.32 26.19 6.73
CA LEU A 268 29.11 25.48 7.11
C LEU A 268 29.05 24.15 6.35
N PHE A 269 28.46 23.13 6.95
CA PHE A 269 28.32 21.81 6.33
C PHE A 269 26.90 21.58 5.83
N SER A 270 26.72 20.89 4.71
CA SER A 270 25.39 20.48 4.27
C SER A 270 24.75 19.57 5.33
N ALA A 271 23.45 19.77 5.58
CA ALA A 271 22.68 18.94 6.51
C ALA A 271 22.33 17.55 5.95
N ASP A 272 22.54 17.31 4.65
CA ASP A 272 22.13 16.11 3.92
C ASP A 272 23.26 15.08 3.68
N ARG A 273 24.35 15.13 4.46
CA ARG A 273 25.46 14.14 4.41
C ARG A 273 25.62 13.34 5.70
#